data_AF-A0A7Z9M283-F1
#
_entry.id   AF-A0A7Z9M283-F1
#
_cell.length_a   1.000
_cell.length_b   1.000
_cell.length_c   1.000
_cell.angle_alpha   90.00
_cell.angle_beta   90.00
_cell.angle_gamma   90.00
#
_symmetry.space_group_name_H-M   'P 1'
#
loop_
_entity.id
_entity.type
_entity.pdbx_description
1 polymer ?
#
loop_
_entity_poly.entity_id
_entity_poly.type
_entity_poly.pdbx_seq_one_letter_code
_entity_poly.pdbx_strand_id
1 'polypeptide(L)'
;MLRVFPTVMIVTAAAAVITPQGSSHRYPVLSLADSALAEFQAGRFWHAAQMLREDGAAAGHPEDVLLLARAEAGWNNWSAVAELLDEAEWLPVESDAIGLYLLGRAREDEEQWVAAAESYGRYVNVASSGMMRHRPAVVRWARSLWDSGEKEAAFIALRQL
;
A
#
# COMPACT_ATOMS: atom_id res chain seq x y z
N MET A 1 -56.08 1.35 78.10
CA MET A 1 -55.78 0.85 76.75
C MET A 1 -55.04 1.94 76.00
N LEU A 2 -53.71 1.86 75.92
CA LEU A 2 -52.84 2.87 75.30
C LEU A 2 -52.08 2.18 74.15
N ARG A 3 -52.40 2.54 72.91
CA ARG A 3 -51.77 2.01 71.69
C ARG A 3 -50.47 2.79 71.44
N VAL A 4 -49.33 2.12 71.57
CA VAL A 4 -48.02 2.69 71.21
C VAL A 4 -47.67 2.17 69.81
N PHE A 5 -47.71 3.06 68.82
CA PHE A 5 -47.29 2.77 67.44
C PHE A 5 -45.76 2.90 67.34
N PRO A 6 -45.06 2.03 66.59
CA PRO A 6 -43.61 2.09 66.46
C PRO A 6 -43.19 3.22 65.51
N THR A 7 -42.25 4.04 65.98
CA THR A 7 -41.55 5.05 65.17
C THR A 7 -40.60 4.34 64.20
N VAL A 8 -40.89 4.42 62.90
CA VAL A 8 -39.97 3.98 61.84
C VAL A 8 -38.98 5.12 61.57
N MET A 9 -37.72 4.92 61.95
CA MET A 9 -36.61 5.78 61.51
C MET A 9 -36.25 5.44 60.07
N ILE A 10 -36.47 6.38 59.15
CA ILE A 10 -35.98 6.28 57.77
C ILE A 10 -34.60 6.95 57.73
N VAL A 11 -33.56 6.13 57.64
CA VAL A 11 -32.19 6.59 57.35
C VAL A 11 -32.08 6.74 55.83
N THR A 12 -32.10 7.97 55.34
CA THR A 12 -31.80 8.30 53.95
C THR A 12 -30.29 8.21 53.74
N ALA A 13 -29.82 7.07 53.23
CA ALA A 13 -28.48 6.96 52.67
C ALA A 13 -28.43 7.78 51.38
N ALA A 14 -27.70 8.89 51.38
CA ALA A 14 -27.36 9.61 50.17
C ALA A 14 -26.41 8.74 49.36
N ALA A 15 -26.94 8.03 48.36
CA ALA A 15 -26.12 7.40 47.33
C ALA A 15 -25.48 8.52 46.51
N ALA A 16 -24.22 8.85 46.82
CA ALA A 16 -23.43 9.67 45.93
C ALA A 16 -23.29 8.88 44.63
N VAL A 17 -23.94 9.36 43.57
CA VAL A 17 -23.70 8.86 42.22
C VAL A 17 -22.26 9.22 41.89
N ILE A 18 -21.36 8.26 42.07
CA ILE A 18 -20.04 8.30 41.46
C ILE A 18 -20.31 8.09 39.98
N THR A 19 -20.53 9.18 39.26
CA THR A 19 -20.45 9.17 37.80
C THR A 19 -19.08 8.60 37.47
N PRO A 20 -18.97 7.47 36.75
CA PRO A 20 -17.68 7.06 36.25
C PRO A 20 -17.26 8.18 35.31
N GLN A 21 -16.24 8.96 35.70
CA GLN A 21 -15.55 9.78 34.73
C GLN A 21 -15.01 8.79 33.71
N GLY A 22 -15.71 8.71 32.59
CA GLY A 22 -15.24 8.03 31.40
C GLY A 22 -13.91 8.65 31.09
N SER A 23 -12.85 8.00 31.56
CA SER A 23 -11.52 8.17 31.04
C SER A 23 -11.65 7.67 29.62
N SER A 24 -11.98 8.60 28.72
CA SER A 24 -11.91 8.41 27.28
C SER A 24 -10.47 8.00 27.02
N HIS A 25 -10.22 6.70 27.10
CA HIS A 25 -9.05 6.09 26.51
C HIS A 25 -9.23 6.39 25.03
N ARG A 26 -8.68 7.52 24.59
CA ARG A 26 -8.31 7.70 23.20
C ARG A 26 -7.30 6.60 22.95
N TYR A 27 -7.79 5.43 22.57
CA TYR A 27 -7.01 4.56 21.71
C TYR A 27 -6.51 5.48 20.59
N PRO A 28 -5.20 5.56 20.31
CA PRO A 28 -4.76 6.21 19.11
C PRO A 28 -5.48 5.48 17.98
N VAL A 29 -6.47 6.16 17.38
CA VAL A 29 -7.01 5.71 16.11
C VAL A 29 -5.81 5.83 15.19
N LEU A 30 -5.19 4.68 14.86
CA LEU A 30 -4.19 4.61 13.80
C LEU A 30 -4.77 5.37 12.61
N SER A 31 -3.96 6.21 11.96
CA SER A 31 -4.44 6.83 10.72
C SER A 31 -4.89 5.74 9.75
N LEU A 32 -5.79 6.07 8.83
CA LEU A 32 -6.28 5.09 7.87
C LEU A 32 -5.12 4.52 7.04
N ALA A 33 -4.12 5.36 6.74
CA ALA A 33 -2.83 4.97 6.17
C ALA A 33 -2.04 3.96 7.01
N ASP A 34 -1.89 4.19 8.33
CA ASP A 34 -1.20 3.23 9.22
C ASP A 34 -1.91 1.88 9.27
N SER A 35 -3.24 1.91 9.28
CA SER A 35 -4.08 0.70 9.27
C SER A 35 -3.94 -0.04 7.93
N ALA A 36 -3.95 0.69 6.81
CA ALA A 36 -3.74 0.10 5.49
C ALA A 36 -2.34 -0.51 5.33
N LEU A 37 -1.31 0.12 5.89
CA LEU A 37 0.05 -0.42 5.92
C LEU A 37 0.11 -1.74 6.71
N ALA A 38 -0.62 -1.84 7.84
CA ALA A 38 -0.70 -3.07 8.61
C ALA A 38 -1.39 -4.21 7.82
N GLU A 39 -2.47 -3.90 7.10
CA GLU A 39 -3.14 -4.85 6.20
C GLU A 39 -2.21 -5.31 5.06
N PHE A 40 -1.47 -4.37 4.46
CA PHE A 40 -0.49 -4.65 3.41
C PHE A 40 0.61 -5.59 3.90
N GLN A 41 1.21 -5.30 5.07
CA GLN A 41 2.25 -6.13 5.68
C GLN A 41 1.77 -7.52 6.05
N ALA A 42 0.48 -7.66 6.37
CA ALA A 42 -0.14 -8.96 6.64
C ALA A 42 -0.52 -9.73 5.36
N GLY A 43 -0.21 -9.21 4.17
CA GLY A 43 -0.54 -9.82 2.88
C GLY A 43 -2.01 -9.71 2.48
N ARG A 44 -2.80 -8.89 3.19
CA ARG A 44 -4.21 -8.63 2.89
C ARG A 44 -4.33 -7.50 1.86
N PHE A 45 -3.71 -7.72 0.71
CA PHE A 45 -3.47 -6.69 -0.31
C PHE A 45 -4.74 -6.02 -0.83
N TRP A 46 -5.80 -6.81 -1.11
CA TRP A 46 -7.08 -6.27 -1.56
C TRP A 46 -7.68 -5.30 -0.54
N HIS A 47 -7.66 -5.65 0.75
CA HIS A 47 -8.23 -4.80 1.80
C HIS A 47 -7.38 -3.54 2.02
N ALA A 48 -6.06 -3.66 2.04
CA ALA A 48 -5.15 -2.52 2.09
C ALA A 48 -5.40 -1.53 0.94
N ALA A 49 -5.57 -2.05 -0.28
CA ALA A 49 -5.91 -1.27 -1.48
C ALA A 49 -7.25 -0.53 -1.34
N GLN A 50 -8.28 -1.16 -0.78
CA GLN A 50 -9.57 -0.49 -0.54
C GLN A 50 -9.40 0.67 0.45
N MET A 51 -8.73 0.44 1.58
CA MET A 51 -8.49 1.48 2.57
C MET A 51 -7.72 2.66 1.97
N LEU A 52 -6.63 2.42 1.24
CA LEU A 52 -5.84 3.48 0.62
C LEU A 52 -6.63 4.29 -0.42
N ARG A 53 -7.57 3.67 -1.15
CA ARG A 53 -8.48 4.42 -2.03
C ARG A 53 -9.44 5.31 -1.23
N GLU A 54 -10.00 4.80 -0.14
CA GLU A 54 -10.89 5.56 0.74
C GLU A 54 -10.16 6.76 1.39
N ASP A 55 -8.87 6.60 1.68
CA ASP A 55 -8.01 7.69 2.18
C ASP A 55 -7.65 8.74 1.11
N GLY A 56 -7.89 8.44 -0.17
CA GLY A 56 -7.48 9.29 -1.27
C GLY A 56 -5.99 9.21 -1.64
N ALA A 57 -5.31 8.10 -1.31
CA ALA A 57 -3.87 7.91 -1.55
C ALA A 57 -3.44 8.18 -3.00
N ALA A 58 -4.31 7.92 -3.98
CA ALA A 58 -4.03 8.16 -5.40
C ALA A 58 -3.74 9.64 -5.74
N ALA A 59 -4.24 10.59 -4.93
CA ALA A 59 -3.98 12.02 -5.08
C ALA A 59 -3.01 12.56 -4.00
N GLY A 60 -2.43 11.66 -3.20
CA GLY A 60 -1.58 11.98 -2.07
C GLY A 60 -0.12 12.15 -2.45
N HIS A 61 0.77 11.87 -1.50
CA HIS A 61 2.20 11.91 -1.73
C HIS A 61 2.69 10.67 -2.50
N PRO A 62 3.84 10.74 -3.20
CA PRO A 62 4.38 9.61 -3.95
C PRO A 62 4.49 8.30 -3.14
N GLU A 63 4.81 8.37 -1.85
CA GLU A 63 4.84 7.21 -0.97
C GLU A 63 3.48 6.51 -0.80
N ASP A 64 2.39 7.28 -0.74
CA ASP A 64 1.03 6.77 -0.59
C ASP A 64 0.56 6.13 -1.90
N VAL A 65 0.84 6.80 -3.03
CA VAL A 65 0.57 6.27 -4.37
C VAL A 65 1.34 4.96 -4.60
N LEU A 66 2.61 4.90 -4.20
CA LEU A 66 3.42 3.67 -4.28
C LEU A 66 2.89 2.56 -3.37
N LEU A 67 2.46 2.87 -2.15
CA LEU A 67 1.88 1.88 -1.26
C LEU A 67 0.60 1.31 -1.86
N LEU A 68 -0.27 2.17 -2.42
CA LEU A 68 -1.48 1.75 -3.11
C LEU A 68 -1.14 0.88 -4.34
N ALA A 69 -0.23 1.31 -5.21
CA ALA A 69 0.19 0.53 -6.38
C ALA A 69 0.78 -0.85 -5.98
N ARG A 70 1.55 -0.92 -4.89
CA ARG A 70 2.06 -2.20 -4.37
C ARG A 70 0.93 -3.08 -3.83
N ALA A 71 -0.07 -2.49 -3.19
CA ALA A 71 -1.25 -3.22 -2.75
C ALA A 71 -2.01 -3.77 -3.96
N GLU A 72 -2.31 -2.97 -4.98
CA GLU A 72 -2.94 -3.41 -6.24
C GLU A 72 -2.18 -4.56 -6.90
N ALA A 73 -0.85 -4.43 -7.03
CA ALA A 73 0.01 -5.47 -7.55
C ALA A 73 -0.05 -6.77 -6.72
N GLY A 74 -0.18 -6.66 -5.40
CA GLY A 74 -0.19 -7.80 -4.48
C GLY A 74 -1.38 -8.73 -4.67
N TRP A 75 -2.51 -8.23 -5.19
CA TRP A 75 -3.67 -9.05 -5.56
C TRP A 75 -3.88 -9.17 -7.08
N ASN A 76 -2.85 -8.80 -7.88
CA ASN A 76 -2.81 -8.86 -9.34
C ASN A 76 -3.76 -7.91 -10.08
N ASN A 77 -4.08 -6.75 -9.50
CA ASN A 77 -4.81 -5.71 -10.23
C ASN A 77 -3.84 -4.80 -11.01
N TRP A 78 -3.26 -5.35 -12.07
CA TRP A 78 -2.21 -4.69 -12.84
C TRP A 78 -2.69 -3.45 -13.60
N SER A 79 -3.93 -3.43 -14.07
CA SER A 79 -4.49 -2.25 -14.75
C SER A 79 -4.53 -1.03 -13.82
N ALA A 80 -4.93 -1.22 -12.55
CA ALA A 80 -4.89 -0.13 -11.56
C ALA A 80 -3.45 0.32 -11.25
N VAL A 81 -2.47 -0.59 -11.30
CA VAL A 81 -1.05 -0.22 -11.16
C VAL A 81 -0.60 0.68 -12.32
N ALA A 82 -1.01 0.36 -13.55
CA ALA A 82 -0.73 1.21 -14.71
C ALA A 82 -1.36 2.59 -14.50
N GLU A 83 -2.65 2.67 -14.20
CA GLU A 83 -3.37 3.94 -14.00
C GLU A 83 -2.73 4.84 -12.91
N LEU A 84 -2.23 4.25 -11.83
CA LEU A 84 -1.62 5.00 -10.72
C LEU A 84 -0.23 5.54 -11.03
N LEU A 85 0.54 4.83 -11.88
CA LEU A 85 1.96 5.10 -12.07
C LEU A 85 2.27 5.66 -13.46
N ASP A 86 1.35 5.57 -14.42
CA ASP A 86 1.61 6.08 -15.76
C ASP A 86 1.90 7.58 -15.72
N GLU A 87 2.87 8.00 -16.53
CA GLU A 87 3.35 9.39 -16.62
C GLU A 87 3.91 10.01 -15.32
N ALA A 88 3.97 9.29 -14.20
CA ALA A 88 4.49 9.82 -12.94
C ALA A 88 6.01 10.14 -13.03
N GLU A 89 6.35 11.42 -12.98
CA GLU A 89 7.74 11.89 -13.13
C GLU A 89 8.65 11.49 -11.96
N TRP A 90 8.08 11.27 -10.79
CA TRP A 90 8.80 10.95 -9.55
C TRP A 90 9.27 9.48 -9.48
N LEU A 91 8.81 8.60 -10.38
CA LEU A 91 9.14 7.17 -10.34
C LEU A 91 10.64 6.84 -10.31
N PRO A 92 11.55 7.57 -10.98
CA PRO A 92 12.97 7.26 -10.94
C PRO A 92 13.65 7.62 -9.61
N VAL A 93 13.09 8.54 -8.84
CA VAL A 93 13.76 9.07 -7.64
C VAL A 93 13.20 8.49 -6.35
N GLU A 94 11.94 8.05 -6.36
CA GLU A 94 11.29 7.55 -5.16
C GLU A 94 11.50 6.07 -4.91
N SER A 95 11.69 5.74 -3.63
CA SER A 95 11.71 4.36 -3.12
C SER A 95 12.54 3.41 -4.00
N ASP A 96 13.79 3.79 -4.29
CA ASP A 96 14.72 2.99 -5.09
C ASP A 96 14.21 2.66 -6.50
N ALA A 97 13.44 3.59 -7.06
CA ALA A 97 12.78 3.49 -8.36
C ALA A 97 11.81 2.32 -8.52
N ILE A 98 11.33 1.71 -7.42
CA ILE A 98 10.47 0.51 -7.46
C ILE A 98 9.20 0.70 -8.30
N GLY A 99 8.70 1.93 -8.39
CA GLY A 99 7.56 2.28 -9.23
C GLY A 99 7.78 1.95 -10.71
N LEU A 100 9.00 2.13 -11.24
CA LEU A 100 9.34 1.75 -12.62
C LEU A 100 9.23 0.24 -12.85
N TYR A 101 9.64 -0.57 -11.87
CA TYR A 101 9.49 -2.03 -11.95
C TYR A 101 8.00 -2.44 -11.96
N LEU A 102 7.18 -1.81 -11.12
CA LEU A 102 5.74 -2.08 -11.05
C LEU A 102 5.01 -1.65 -12.32
N LEU A 103 5.34 -0.48 -12.87
CA LEU A 103 4.79 -0.02 -14.15
C LEU A 103 5.20 -0.95 -15.31
N GLY A 104 6.44 -1.42 -15.33
CA GLY A 104 6.89 -2.44 -16.29
C GLY A 104 6.10 -3.74 -16.17
N ARG A 105 5.78 -4.16 -14.94
CA ARG A 105 4.93 -5.35 -14.69
C ARG A 105 3.51 -5.17 -15.19
N ALA A 106 2.93 -4.00 -15.00
CA ALA A 106 1.58 -3.71 -15.46
C ALA A 106 1.50 -3.69 -17.00
N ARG A 107 2.44 -3.02 -17.65
CA ARG A 107 2.54 -2.99 -19.12
C ARG A 107 2.81 -4.37 -19.73
N GLU A 108 3.59 -5.21 -19.04
CA GLU A 108 3.83 -6.60 -19.44
C GLU A 108 2.55 -7.45 -19.35
N ASP A 109 1.72 -7.25 -18.34
CA ASP A 109 0.43 -7.94 -18.16
C ASP A 109 -0.56 -7.60 -19.29
N GLU A 110 -0.50 -6.38 -19.80
CA GLU A 110 -1.28 -5.90 -20.95
C GLU A 110 -0.60 -6.16 -22.31
N GLU A 111 0.49 -6.92 -22.35
CA GLU A 111 1.28 -7.23 -23.56
C GLU A 111 1.81 -5.99 -24.30
N GLN A 112 1.94 -4.85 -23.62
CA GLN A 112 2.53 -3.63 -24.15
C GLN A 112 4.06 -3.73 -24.11
N TRP A 113 4.63 -4.64 -24.91
CA TRP A 113 6.03 -5.07 -24.80
C TRP A 113 7.05 -3.92 -24.90
N VAL A 114 6.84 -2.97 -25.82
CA VAL A 114 7.72 -1.79 -25.97
C VAL A 114 7.71 -0.94 -24.69
N ALA A 115 6.52 -0.63 -24.18
CA ALA A 115 6.37 0.21 -23.00
C ALA A 115 6.88 -0.50 -21.73
N ALA A 116 6.69 -1.82 -21.63
CA ALA A 116 7.25 -2.64 -20.55
C ALA A 116 8.78 -2.64 -20.59
N ALA A 117 9.38 -2.81 -21.78
CA ALA A 117 10.83 -2.76 -21.96
C ALA A 117 11.41 -1.41 -21.55
N GLU A 118 10.74 -0.31 -21.89
CA GLU A 118 11.14 1.03 -21.47
C GLU A 118 11.16 1.17 -19.94
N SER A 119 10.07 0.79 -19.26
CA SER A 119 9.96 0.88 -17.81
C SER A 119 11.01 0.05 -17.08
N TYR A 120 11.21 -1.21 -17.51
CA TYR A 120 12.25 -2.06 -16.91
C TYR A 120 13.66 -1.56 -17.19
N GLY A 121 13.94 -1.09 -18.41
CA GLY A 121 15.24 -0.52 -18.75
C GLY A 121 15.55 0.72 -17.91
N ARG A 122 14.57 1.61 -17.72
CA ARG A 122 14.71 2.75 -16.80
C ARG A 122 14.96 2.30 -15.36
N TYR A 123 14.25 1.27 -14.88
CA TYR A 123 14.49 0.71 -13.55
C TYR A 123 15.91 0.16 -13.41
N VAL A 124 16.38 -0.68 -14.35
CA VAL A 124 17.72 -1.28 -14.33
C VAL A 124 18.82 -0.21 -14.37
N ASN A 125 18.61 0.88 -15.11
CA ASN A 125 19.58 1.97 -15.20
C ASN A 125 19.72 2.79 -13.91
N VAL A 126 18.68 2.85 -13.08
CA VAL A 126 18.63 3.68 -11.87
C VAL A 126 18.88 2.85 -10.61
N ALA A 127 18.26 1.67 -10.54
CA ALA A 127 18.36 0.79 -9.39
C ALA A 127 19.77 0.21 -9.26
N SER A 128 20.28 0.16 -8.04
CA SER A 128 21.56 -0.51 -7.78
C SER A 128 21.45 -2.01 -8.02
N SER A 129 22.51 -2.62 -8.57
CA SER A 129 22.54 -4.06 -8.89
C SER A 129 22.32 -4.99 -7.69
N GLY A 130 22.55 -4.51 -6.46
CA GLY A 130 22.28 -5.23 -5.21
C GLY A 130 20.81 -5.27 -4.78
N MET A 131 19.92 -4.54 -5.44
CA MET A 131 18.50 -4.51 -5.07
C MET A 131 17.79 -5.82 -5.45
N MET A 132 16.88 -6.27 -4.58
CA MET A 132 16.17 -7.56 -4.73
C MET A 132 15.48 -7.73 -6.10
N ARG A 133 15.00 -6.64 -6.69
CA ARG A 133 14.28 -6.65 -7.97
C ARG A 133 15.17 -6.42 -9.19
N HIS A 134 16.45 -6.10 -9.04
CA HIS A 134 17.34 -5.79 -10.17
C HIS A 134 17.47 -6.96 -11.15
N ARG A 135 17.89 -8.14 -10.68
CA ARG A 135 18.01 -9.34 -11.54
C ARG A 135 16.67 -9.76 -12.17
N PRO A 136 15.55 -9.86 -11.43
CA PRO A 136 14.24 -10.10 -12.03
C PRO A 136 13.86 -9.05 -13.08
N ALA A 137 14.22 -7.78 -12.89
CA ALA A 137 13.96 -6.72 -13.84
C ALA A 137 14.78 -6.88 -15.12
N VAL A 138 16.07 -7.24 -15.04
CA VAL A 138 16.91 -7.51 -16.22
C VAL A 138 16.33 -8.65 -17.07
N VAL A 139 15.89 -9.74 -16.44
CA VAL A 139 15.26 -10.87 -17.17
C VAL A 139 13.98 -10.43 -17.87
N ARG A 140 13.11 -9.69 -17.17
CA ARG A 140 11.85 -9.21 -17.74
C ARG A 140 12.07 -8.15 -18.82
N TRP A 141 13.04 -7.27 -18.63
CA TRP A 141 13.46 -6.30 -19.64
C TRP A 141 13.89 -7.00 -20.94
N ALA A 142 14.78 -7.99 -20.83
CA ALA A 142 15.23 -8.76 -21.99
C ALA A 142 14.07 -9.49 -22.68
N ARG A 143 13.14 -10.06 -21.91
CA ARG A 143 11.93 -10.67 -22.48
C ARG A 143 11.06 -9.65 -23.21
N SER A 144 10.77 -8.50 -22.60
CA SER A 144 9.96 -7.45 -23.24
C SER A 144 10.61 -6.94 -24.51
N LEU A 145 11.94 -6.77 -24.54
CA LEU A 145 12.71 -6.44 -25.75
C LEU A 145 12.59 -7.52 -26.82
N TRP A 146 12.65 -8.80 -26.43
CA TRP A 146 12.49 -9.91 -27.36
C TRP A 146 11.09 -9.92 -28.00
N ASP A 147 10.06 -9.82 -27.16
CA ASP A 147 8.65 -9.87 -27.59
C ASP A 147 8.25 -8.61 -28.38
N SER A 148 8.94 -7.48 -28.19
CA SER A 148 8.80 -6.28 -29.02
C SER A 148 9.59 -6.32 -30.35
N GLY A 149 10.39 -7.37 -30.58
CA GLY A 149 11.21 -7.54 -31.80
C GLY A 149 12.65 -7.01 -31.72
N GLU A 150 13.04 -6.39 -30.61
CA GLU A 150 14.37 -5.83 -30.34
C GLU A 150 15.37 -6.89 -29.86
N LYS A 151 15.54 -7.96 -30.65
CA LYS A 151 16.26 -9.18 -30.25
C LYS A 151 17.72 -8.94 -29.88
N GLU A 152 18.43 -8.05 -30.58
CA GLU A 152 19.83 -7.75 -30.26
C GLU A 152 19.94 -7.04 -28.89
N ALA A 153 19.05 -6.08 -28.64
CA ALA A 153 18.98 -5.41 -27.33
C ALA A 153 18.65 -6.41 -26.21
N ALA A 154 17.76 -7.37 -26.46
CA ALA A 154 17.46 -8.43 -25.50
C ALA A 154 18.71 -9.26 -25.13
N PHE A 155 19.52 -9.64 -26.12
CA PHE A 155 20.79 -10.35 -25.86
C PHE A 155 21.79 -9.50 -25.07
N ILE A 156 21.89 -8.20 -25.38
CA ILE A 156 22.73 -7.26 -24.64
C ILE A 156 22.27 -7.16 -23.18
N ALA A 157 20.97 -7.05 -22.93
CA ALA A 157 20.40 -6.99 -21.59
C ALA A 157 20.72 -8.26 -20.77
N LEU A 158 20.60 -9.45 -21.35
CA LEU A 158 20.89 -10.71 -20.65
C LEU A 158 22.35 -10.86 -20.22
N ARG A 159 23.29 -10.17 -20.87
CA ARG A 159 24.72 -10.19 -20.47
C ARG A 159 25.00 -9.43 -19.17
N GLN A 160 24.00 -8.74 -18.61
CA GLN A 160 24.12 -7.98 -17.36
C GLN A 160 23.79 -8.81 -16.09
N LEU A 161 23.44 -10.09 -16.24
CA LEU A 161 23.11 -11.00 -15.12
C LEU A 161 24.34 -11.61 -14.43
#